data_AF-A0A2N7XTS7-F1
#
_entry.id   AF-A0A2N7XTS7-F1
#
_cell.length_a   1.000
_cell.length_b   1.000
_cell.length_c   1.000
_cell.angle_alpha   90.00
_cell.angle_beta   90.00
_cell.angle_gamma   90.00
#
_symmetry.space_group_name_H-M   'P 1'
#
loop_
_entity.id
_entity.type
_entity.pdbx_description
1 polymer ?
#
loop_
_entity_poly.entity_id
_entity_poly.type
_entity_poly.pdbx_seq_one_letter_code
_entity_poly.pdbx_strand_id
1 'polypeptide(L)'
;FEDAVDIIRSFVGASFPLIFIDPTGWKGYPFDKIRPLFARAKCEVLINFMYDFINRFAYSPDPETIESLAPILGGPDWPNRLDRNIPRGLAVEKL
;
A
#
# COMPACT_ATOMS: atom_id res chain seq x y z
N PHE A 1 2.88 -12.58 3.41
CA PHE A 1 2.37 -12.49 4.78
C PHE A 1 0.86 -12.28 4.84
N GLU A 2 0.20 -11.89 3.73
CA GLU A 2 -1.26 -11.75 3.68
C GLU A 2 -2.01 -12.98 4.21
N ASP A 3 -1.54 -14.19 3.89
CA ASP A 3 -2.17 -15.43 4.34
C ASP A 3 -2.05 -15.67 5.85
N ALA A 4 -1.15 -14.95 6.53
CA ALA A 4 -0.94 -15.04 7.98
C ALA A 4 -1.73 -13.98 8.76
N VAL A 5 -2.55 -13.15 8.10
CA VAL A 5 -3.27 -12.04 8.74
C VAL A 5 -4.06 -12.50 9.97
N ASP A 6 -4.80 -13.61 9.88
CA ASP A 6 -5.60 -14.10 11.01
C ASP A 6 -4.74 -14.66 12.15
N ILE A 7 -3.60 -15.27 11.83
CA ILE A 7 -2.62 -15.74 12.84
C ILE A 7 -2.03 -14.54 13.58
N ILE A 8 -1.64 -13.49 12.86
CA ILE A 8 -1.11 -12.25 13.44
C ILE A 8 -2.16 -11.60 14.34
N ARG A 9 -3.43 -11.53 13.91
CA ARG A 9 -4.53 -10.97 14.72
C ARG A 9 -4.72 -11.75 16.02
N SER A 10 -4.73 -13.08 15.94
CA SER A 10 -4.83 -13.96 17.11
C SER A 10 -3.66 -13.75 18.07
N PHE A 11 -2.43 -13.67 17.54
CA PHE A 11 -1.23 -13.44 18.33
C PHE A 11 -1.22 -12.09 19.05
N VAL A 12 -1.60 -11.00 18.36
CA VAL A 12 -1.64 -9.66 18.98
C VAL A 12 -2.75 -9.57 20.04
N GLY A 13 -3.88 -10.25 19.83
CA GLY A 13 -5.01 -10.22 20.74
C GLY A 13 -5.50 -8.79 21.01
N ALA A 14 -5.68 -8.44 22.29
CA ALA A 14 -6.16 -7.14 22.75
C ALA A 14 -5.05 -6.08 22.93
N SER A 15 -3.78 -6.42 22.71
CA SER A 15 -2.64 -5.53 22.93
C SER A 15 -2.65 -4.31 21.99
N PHE A 16 -1.85 -3.29 22.27
CA PHE A 16 -1.59 -2.18 21.34
C PHE A 16 -0.37 -2.54 20.47
N PRO A 17 -0.53 -2.86 19.17
CA PRO A 17 0.61 -3.22 18.33
C PRO A 17 1.19 -1.99 17.63
N LEU A 18 2.51 -1.98 17.49
CA LEU A 18 3.20 -1.35 16.38
C LEU A 18 3.34 -2.39 15.26
N ILE A 19 2.73 -2.12 14.11
CA ILE A 19 2.73 -3.02 12.95
C ILE A 19 3.69 -2.44 11.93
N PHE A 20 4.81 -3.13 11.71
CA PHE A 20 5.76 -2.78 10.67
C PHE A 20 5.58 -3.71 9.46
N ILE A 21 5.31 -3.13 8.29
CA ILE A 21 5.15 -3.85 7.02
C ILE A 21 6.28 -3.40 6.09
N ASP A 22 7.19 -4.31 5.78
CA ASP A 22 8.27 -4.10 4.81
C ASP A 22 8.02 -4.98 3.58
N PRO A 23 7.30 -4.49 2.57
CA PRO A 23 6.96 -5.27 1.41
C PRO A 23 8.15 -5.44 0.46
N THR A 24 8.22 -6.59 -0.20
CA THR A 24 9.09 -6.77 -1.36
C THR A 24 8.33 -6.39 -2.64
N GLY A 25 8.38 -5.11 -3.01
CA GLY A 25 7.70 -4.53 -4.16
C GLY A 25 6.41 -3.79 -3.81
N TRP A 26 5.43 -3.79 -4.74
CA TRP A 26 4.09 -3.21 -4.54
C TRP A 26 2.95 -4.24 -4.55
N LYS A 27 3.26 -5.51 -4.80
CA LYS A 27 2.31 -6.63 -4.70
C LYS A 27 2.49 -7.30 -3.35
N GLY A 28 1.49 -8.02 -2.86
CA GLY A 28 1.63 -8.77 -1.61
C GLY A 28 1.17 -8.01 -0.35
N TYR A 29 0.54 -6.85 -0.49
CA TYR A 29 -0.05 -6.08 0.63
C TYR A 29 -1.16 -5.09 0.20
N PRO A 30 -2.08 -5.47 -0.71
CA PRO A 30 -3.18 -4.57 -1.08
C PRO A 30 -3.92 -4.15 0.20
N PHE A 31 -4.30 -2.88 0.30
CA PHE A 31 -4.77 -2.32 1.57
C PHE A 31 -5.97 -3.09 2.15
N ASP A 32 -6.83 -3.65 1.29
CA ASP A 32 -7.96 -4.48 1.73
C ASP A 32 -7.53 -5.78 2.44
N LYS A 33 -6.40 -6.38 2.05
CA LYS A 33 -5.88 -7.61 2.67
C LYS A 33 -5.25 -7.35 4.02
N ILE A 34 -4.57 -6.21 4.16
CA ILE A 34 -3.88 -5.85 5.40
C ILE A 34 -4.77 -5.05 6.36
N ARG A 35 -5.89 -4.49 5.88
CA ARG A 35 -6.89 -3.78 6.68
C ARG A 35 -7.28 -4.48 7.99
N PRO A 36 -7.50 -5.81 8.04
CA PRO A 36 -7.85 -6.48 9.29
C PRO A 36 -6.79 -6.36 10.40
N LEU A 37 -5.52 -6.07 10.06
CA LEU A 37 -4.44 -5.89 11.02
C LEU A 37 -4.55 -4.54 11.76
N PHE A 38 -5.04 -3.51 11.08
CA PHE A 38 -5.11 -2.13 11.61
C PHE A 38 -6.52 -1.56 11.74
N ALA A 39 -7.56 -2.29 11.33
CA ALA A 39 -8.97 -1.97 11.59
C ALA A 39 -9.39 -2.24 13.06
N ARG A 40 -8.49 -1.95 14.00
CA ARG A 40 -8.67 -2.08 15.44
C ARG A 40 -8.68 -0.70 16.09
N ALA A 41 -9.29 -0.56 17.26
CA ALA A 41 -9.47 0.75 17.89
C ALA A 41 -8.16 1.49 18.22
N LYS A 42 -7.07 0.75 18.48
CA LYS A 42 -5.75 1.32 18.80
C LYS A 42 -4.63 0.47 18.19
N CYS A 43 -3.85 1.07 17.29
CA CYS A 43 -2.60 0.54 16.76
C CYS A 43 -1.81 1.65 16.06
N GLU A 44 -0.52 1.42 15.89
CA GLU A 44 0.34 2.18 14.98
C GLU A 44 0.73 1.29 13.80
N VAL A 45 0.81 1.88 12.61
CA VAL A 45 1.19 1.18 11.39
C VAL A 45 2.29 1.96 10.70
N LEU A 46 3.40 1.30 10.44
CA LEU A 46 4.50 1.79 9.61
C LEU A 46 4.62 0.88 8.40
N ILE A 47 4.46 1.44 7.20
CA ILE A 47 4.61 0.70 5.94
C ILE A 47 5.79 1.31 5.20
N ASN A 48 6.79 0.49 4.87
CA ASN A 48 7.88 0.92 4.00
C ASN A 48 7.35 1.04 2.57
N PHE A 49 7.16 2.27 2.10
CA PHE A 49 6.65 2.54 0.77
C PHE A 49 7.82 2.63 -0.21
N MET A 50 7.90 1.67 -1.14
CA MET A 50 8.98 1.58 -2.14
C MET A 50 8.85 2.66 -3.23
N TYR A 51 9.01 3.92 -2.83
CA TYR A 51 8.71 5.12 -3.61
C TYR A 51 9.36 5.11 -5.01
N ASP A 52 10.67 4.90 -5.10
CA ASP A 52 11.38 4.90 -6.38
C ASP A 52 10.85 3.81 -7.34
N PHE A 53 10.48 2.66 -6.78
CA PHE A 53 9.95 1.55 -7.54
C PHE A 53 8.54 1.90 -8.04
N ILE A 54 7.65 2.36 -7.17
CA ILE A 54 6.27 2.75 -7.52
C ILE A 54 6.26 3.86 -8.57
N ASN A 55 7.09 4.89 -8.42
CA ASN A 55 7.21 5.99 -9.38
C ASN A 55 7.62 5.54 -10.78
N ARG A 56 8.50 4.54 -10.87
CA ARG A 56 8.94 3.99 -12.15
C ARG A 56 7.78 3.33 -12.91
N PHE A 57 6.90 2.63 -12.20
CA PHE A 57 5.82 1.85 -12.80
C PHE A 57 4.48 2.60 -12.88
N ALA A 58 4.33 3.71 -12.15
CA ALA A 58 3.14 4.56 -12.17
C ALA A 58 2.83 5.18 -13.56
N TYR A 59 3.81 5.20 -14.46
CA TYR A 59 3.66 5.67 -15.84
C TYR A 59 4.02 4.57 -16.84
N SER A 60 3.91 3.31 -16.44
CA SER A 60 4.11 2.18 -17.34
C SER A 60 3.13 2.27 -18.53
N PRO A 61 3.58 2.02 -19.76
CA PRO A 61 2.69 1.93 -20.91
C PRO A 61 1.82 0.65 -20.86
N ASP A 62 2.18 -0.30 -20.00
CA ASP A 62 1.44 -1.54 -19.80
C ASP A 62 0.24 -1.34 -18.84
N PRO A 63 -1.01 -1.55 -19.31
CA PRO A 63 -2.20 -1.40 -18.48
C PRO A 63 -2.24 -2.34 -17.28
N GLU A 64 -1.73 -3.57 -17.41
CA GLU A 64 -1.71 -4.54 -16.30
C GLU A 64 -0.84 -4.04 -15.14
N THR A 65 0.29 -3.42 -15.45
CA THR A 65 1.16 -2.77 -14.47
C THR A 65 0.42 -1.66 -13.72
N ILE A 66 -0.27 -0.77 -14.45
CA ILE A 66 -1.03 0.36 -13.86
C ILE A 66 -2.16 -0.14 -12.96
N GLU A 67 -2.89 -1.15 -13.41
CA GLU A 67 -3.95 -1.79 -12.63
C GLU A 67 -3.38 -2.43 -11.36
N SER A 68 -2.22 -3.07 -11.45
CA SER A 68 -1.58 -3.72 -10.30
C SER A 68 -1.15 -2.76 -9.19
N LEU A 69 -1.07 -1.46 -9.45
CA LEU A 69 -0.76 -0.42 -8.46
C LEU A 69 -2.00 0.11 -7.72
N ALA A 70 -3.20 -0.04 -8.30
CA ALA A 70 -4.43 0.45 -7.71
C ALA A 70 -4.67 0.01 -6.25
N PRO A 71 -4.39 -1.24 -5.84
CA PRO A 71 -4.66 -1.68 -4.48
C PRO A 71 -3.81 -1.02 -3.38
N ILE A 72 -2.71 -0.35 -3.75
CA ILE A 72 -1.82 0.36 -2.81
C ILE A 72 -1.81 1.88 -3.01
N LEU A 73 -2.41 2.38 -4.09
CA LEU A 73 -2.54 3.81 -4.40
C LEU A 73 -3.95 4.35 -4.18
N GLY A 74 -4.83 3.57 -3.54
CA GLY A 74 -6.16 4.03 -3.11
C GLY A 74 -7.29 3.77 -4.12
N GLY A 75 -7.14 2.78 -5.00
CA GLY A 75 -8.20 2.32 -5.90
C GLY A 75 -7.92 2.59 -7.38
N PRO A 76 -8.78 2.08 -8.28
CA PRO A 76 -8.54 2.09 -9.74
C PRO A 76 -8.51 3.51 -10.36
N ASP A 77 -9.02 4.51 -9.65
CA ASP A 77 -9.07 5.90 -10.09
C ASP A 77 -7.76 6.68 -9.82
N TRP A 78 -6.80 6.06 -9.12
CA TRP A 78 -5.55 6.70 -8.73
C TRP A 78 -4.80 7.44 -9.86
N PRO A 79 -4.78 6.99 -11.13
CA PRO A 79 -4.08 7.71 -12.20
C PRO A 79 -4.69 9.08 -12.50
N ASN A 80 -5.99 9.26 -12.24
CA ASN A 80 -6.69 10.53 -12.44
C ASN A 80 -6.42 11.53 -11.31
N ARG A 81 -5.97 11.04 -10.15
CA ARG A 81 -5.59 11.87 -8.99
C ARG A 81 -4.16 12.40 -9.08
N LEU A 82 -3.35 11.91 -10.02
CA LEU A 82 -2.00 12.41 -10.26
C LEU A 82 -2.01 13.84 -10.80
N ASP A 83 -1.29 14.74 -10.14
CA ASP A 83 -1.00 16.08 -10.69
C ASP A 83 0.02 15.97 -11.83
N ARG A 84 -0.43 16.23 -13.05
CA ARG A 84 0.39 16.14 -14.26
C ARG A 84 1.30 17.35 -14.46
N ASN A 85 1.16 18.40 -13.64
CA ASN A 85 1.96 19.61 -13.75
C ASN A 85 3.25 19.57 -12.92
N ILE A 86 3.44 18.53 -12.11
CA ILE A 86 4.62 18.39 -11.25
C ILE A 86 5.47 17.19 -11.65
N PRO A 87 6.77 17.18 -11.29
CA PRO A 87 7.66 16.06 -11.55
C PRO A 87 7.10 14.73 -11.06
N ARG A 88 7.37 13.66 -11.84
CA ARG A 88 6.72 12.35 -11.70
C ARG A 88 6.69 11.78 -10.29
N GLY A 89 7.79 11.91 -9.55
CA GLY A 89 7.86 11.42 -8.16
C GLY A 89 6.93 12.18 -7.21
N LEU A 90 6.93 13.51 -7.33
CA LEU A 90 6.12 14.40 -6.47
C LEU A 90 4.62 14.22 -6.72
N ALA A 91 4.21 13.76 -7.90
CA ALA A 91 2.81 13.49 -8.22
C ALA A 91 2.26 12.28 -7.44
N VAL A 92 3.07 11.24 -7.26
CA VAL A 92 2.68 10.02 -6.51
C VAL A 92 2.70 10.28 -5.00
N GLU A 93 3.64 11.10 -4.51
CA GLU A 93 3.71 11.48 -3.10
C GLU A 93 2.46 12.24 -2.60
N LYS A 94 1.76 12.91 -3.52
CA LYS A 94 0.56 13.72 -3.22
C LYS A 94 -0.77 12.98 -3.35
N LEU A 95 -0.76 11.68 -3.68
CA LEU A 95 -1.96 10.84 -3.80
C LEU A 95 -2.58 10.52 -2.44
#